data_AF-A0A7Y6Z3F2-F1
#
_entry.id   AF-A0A7Y6Z3F2-F1
#
_cell.length_a   1.000
_cell.length_b   1.000
_cell.length_c   1.000
_cell.angle_alpha   90.00
_cell.angle_beta   90.00
_cell.angle_gamma   90.00
#
_symmetry.space_group_name_H-M   'P 1'
#
loop_
_entity.id
_entity.type
_entity.pdbx_description
1 polymer ?
#
loop_
_entity_poly.entity_id
_entity_poly.type
_entity_poly.pdbx_seq_one_letter_code
_entity_poly.pdbx_strand_id
1 'polypeptide(L)'
;MYSALRRCLHASTVAVDFSLELHCGALVTARTAVEKIGNSSIRFVQELWQNEQCCVQARTTVVTLDMETRKPIRVPDRERSLLAPYLIADAE
;
A
#
# COMPACT_ATOMS: atom_id res chain seq x y z
N MET A 1 22.80 -15.01 8.07
CA MET A 1 23.12 -13.65 7.60
C MET A 1 21.82 -12.88 7.29
N TYR A 2 20.97 -12.65 8.29
CA TYR A 2 19.73 -11.85 8.21
C TYR A 2 19.52 -11.16 9.57
N SER A 3 20.45 -10.29 9.99
CA SER A 3 20.39 -9.60 11.29
C SER A 3 20.17 -8.08 11.17
N ALA A 4 19.71 -7.59 10.01
CA ALA A 4 19.78 -6.15 9.70
C ALA A 4 18.45 -5.46 9.33
N LEU A 5 17.29 -6.11 9.49
CA LEU A 5 16.00 -5.43 9.31
C LEU A 5 15.38 -5.10 10.66
N ARG A 6 15.87 -4.02 11.29
CA ARG A 6 15.32 -3.44 12.54
C ARG A 6 14.18 -2.45 12.27
N ARG A 7 13.41 -2.66 11.21
CA ARG A 7 12.37 -1.72 10.75
C ARG A 7 11.12 -2.51 10.42
N CYS A 8 9.97 -1.98 10.77
CA CYS A 8 8.67 -2.54 10.37
C CYS A 8 7.83 -1.48 9.68
N LEU A 9 6.88 -1.95 8.87
CA LEU A 9 5.80 -1.14 8.35
C LEU A 9 4.61 -1.30 9.29
N HIS A 10 4.13 -0.18 9.81
CA HIS A 10 2.94 -0.13 10.63
C HIS A 10 1.80 0.49 9.82
N ALA A 11 0.70 -0.23 9.63
CA ALA A 11 -0.49 0.32 9.00
C ALA A 11 -1.13 1.35 9.95
N SER A 12 -1.17 2.62 9.54
CA SER A 12 -1.77 3.70 10.34
C SER A 12 -3.22 3.95 9.98
N THR A 13 -3.58 3.74 8.71
CA THR A 13 -4.92 4.03 8.20
C THR A 13 -5.24 3.08 7.06
N VAL A 14 -6.45 2.54 7.09
CA VAL A 14 -7.04 1.76 6.00
C VAL A 14 -8.42 2.35 5.75
N ALA A 15 -8.64 2.88 4.55
CA ALA A 15 -9.95 3.31 4.07
C ALA A 15 -10.38 2.37 2.95
N VAL A 16 -11.63 1.92 2.96
CA VAL A 16 -12.16 0.97 1.97
C VAL A 16 -13.51 1.45 1.49
N ASP A 17 -13.63 1.59 0.18
CA ASP A 17 -14.83 1.97 -0.54
C ASP A 17 -15.37 0.74 -1.29
N PHE A 18 -16.61 0.37 -0.98
CA PHE A 18 -17.31 -0.75 -1.61
C PHE A 18 -18.32 -0.18 -2.61
N SER A 19 -17.95 -0.16 -3.90
CA SER A 19 -18.78 0.41 -4.96
C SER A 19 -19.74 -0.61 -5.58
N LEU A 20 -19.32 -1.88 -5.66
CA LEU A 20 -20.12 -2.98 -6.20
C LEU A 20 -19.91 -4.25 -5.35
N GLU A 21 -20.87 -5.15 -5.40
CA GLU A 21 -20.77 -6.46 -4.76
C GLU A 21 -19.82 -7.38 -5.53
N LEU A 22 -19.05 -8.18 -4.80
CA LEU A 22 -18.25 -9.27 -5.35
C LEU A 22 -19.04 -10.58 -5.23
N HIS A 23 -19.20 -11.29 -6.34
CA HIS A 23 -19.93 -12.55 -6.34
C HIS A 23 -19.00 -13.75 -6.16
N CYS A 24 -19.38 -14.65 -5.24
CA CYS A 24 -18.69 -15.92 -5.02
C CYS A 24 -18.76 -16.81 -6.28
N GLY A 25 -17.66 -17.50 -6.59
CA GLY A 25 -17.56 -18.43 -7.72
C GLY A 25 -17.06 -17.81 -9.03
N ALA A 26 -16.85 -16.49 -9.07
CA ALA A 26 -16.21 -15.80 -10.19
C ALA A 26 -14.78 -15.36 -9.82
N LEU A 27 -13.91 -15.26 -10.83
CA LEU A 27 -12.52 -14.82 -10.64
C LEU A 27 -12.48 -13.34 -10.24
N VAL A 28 -11.59 -13.02 -9.30
CA VAL A 28 -11.32 -11.66 -8.84
C VAL A 28 -9.85 -11.36 -9.08
N THR A 29 -9.57 -10.19 -9.65
CA THR A 29 -8.21 -9.67 -9.82
C THR A 29 -7.94 -8.60 -8.78
N ALA A 30 -6.98 -8.84 -7.90
CA ALA A 30 -6.47 -7.81 -6.99
C ALA A 30 -5.35 -7.03 -7.69
N ARG A 31 -5.49 -5.72 -7.77
CA ARG A 31 -4.46 -4.80 -8.27
C ARG A 31 -3.93 -4.00 -7.09
N THR A 32 -2.62 -3.76 -7.05
CA THR A 32 -2.00 -2.96 -6.00
C THR A 32 -0.96 -2.05 -6.62
N ALA A 33 -1.01 -0.78 -6.24
CA ALA A 33 -0.09 0.24 -6.69
C ALA A 33 0.31 1.14 -5.52
N VAL A 34 1.37 1.92 -5.74
CA VAL A 34 1.81 2.94 -4.80
C VAL A 34 1.15 4.24 -5.23
N GLU A 35 0.30 4.80 -4.38
CA GLU A 35 -0.34 6.10 -4.61
C GLU A 35 0.63 7.23 -4.25
N LYS A 36 1.39 7.08 -3.15
CA LYS A 36 2.32 8.13 -2.71
C LYS A 36 3.46 7.60 -1.84
N ILE A 37 4.68 8.11 -2.03
CA ILE A 37 5.82 7.88 -1.12
C ILE A 37 6.12 9.18 -0.38
N GLY A 38 5.68 9.29 0.87
CA GLY A 38 5.92 10.42 1.76
C GLY A 38 7.31 10.43 2.40
N ASN A 39 7.50 11.21 3.46
CA ASN A 39 8.77 11.21 4.21
C ASN A 39 8.93 9.89 4.99
N SER A 40 8.03 9.62 5.95
CA SER A 40 8.03 8.42 6.79
C SER A 40 6.92 7.43 6.47
N SER A 41 6.09 7.72 5.47
CA SER A 41 4.93 6.91 5.11
C SER A 41 4.88 6.57 3.63
N ILE A 42 4.16 5.50 3.31
CA ILE A 42 3.84 5.07 1.96
C ILE A 42 2.33 4.86 1.92
N ARG A 43 1.67 5.38 0.90
CA ARG A 43 0.26 5.13 0.64
C ARG A 43 0.12 4.20 -0.54
N PHE A 44 -0.58 3.10 -0.32
CA PHE A 44 -0.96 2.15 -1.34
C PHE A 44 -2.41 2.37 -1.73
N VAL A 45 -2.70 2.14 -3.00
CA VAL A 45 -4.05 1.94 -3.51
C VAL A 45 -4.19 0.49 -3.96
N GLN A 46 -5.28 -0.13 -3.56
CA GLN A 46 -5.57 -1.52 -3.84
C GLN A 46 -6.98 -1.60 -4.42
N GLU A 47 -7.17 -2.40 -5.45
CA GLU A 47 -8.44 -2.51 -6.14
C GLU A 47 -8.79 -3.97 -6.34
N LEU A 48 -10.06 -4.31 -6.15
CA LEU A 48 -10.60 -5.63 -6.47
C LEU A 48 -11.49 -5.49 -7.71
N TRP A 49 -11.09 -6.20 -8.77
CA TRP A 49 -11.77 -6.19 -10.05
C TRP A 49 -12.44 -7.53 -10.32
N GLN A 50 -13.71 -7.51 -10.71
CA GLN A 50 -14.46 -8.68 -11.17
C GLN A 50 -15.27 -8.29 -12.40
N ASN A 51 -15.34 -9.16 -13.41
CA ASN A 51 -16.06 -8.89 -14.67
C ASN A 51 -15.71 -7.54 -15.30
N GLU A 52 -14.41 -7.20 -15.30
CA GLU A 52 -13.87 -5.93 -15.83
C GLU A 52 -14.33 -4.65 -15.10
N GLN A 53 -14.95 -4.79 -13.92
CA GLN A 53 -15.40 -3.67 -13.09
C GLN A 53 -14.59 -3.58 -11.79
N CYS A 54 -14.26 -2.36 -11.36
CA CYS A 54 -13.67 -2.12 -10.04
C CYS A 54 -14.79 -2.14 -8.99
N CYS A 55 -14.82 -3.19 -8.18
CA CYS A 55 -15.87 -3.41 -7.19
C CYS A 55 -15.51 -2.80 -5.83
N VAL A 56 -14.23 -2.84 -5.47
CA VAL A 56 -13.72 -2.36 -4.19
C VAL A 56 -12.43 -1.60 -4.43
N GLN A 57 -12.30 -0.43 -3.82
CA GLN A 57 -11.06 0.33 -3.76
C GLN A 57 -10.66 0.52 -2.29
N ALA A 58 -9.39 0.29 -1.97
CA ALA A 58 -8.83 0.48 -0.65
C ALA A 58 -7.59 1.37 -0.72
N ARG A 59 -7.46 2.28 0.24
CA ARG A 59 -6.28 3.11 0.45
C ARG A 59 -5.66 2.79 1.79
N THR A 60 -4.43 2.31 1.76
CA THR A 60 -3.68 1.94 2.97
C THR A 60 -2.48 2.86 3.13
N THR A 61 -2.42 3.58 4.25
CA THR A 61 -1.21 4.32 4.63
C THR A 61 -0.41 3.50 5.63
N VAL A 62 0.84 3.19 5.28
CA VAL A 62 1.82 2.56 6.18
C VAL A 62 2.89 3.56 6.58
N VAL A 63 3.36 3.46 7.82
CA VAL A 63 4.44 4.27 8.38
C VAL A 63 5.63 3.37 8.67
N THR A 64 6.82 3.81 8.26
CA THR A 64 8.06 3.12 8.62
C THR A 64 8.43 3.49 10.04
N LEU A 65 8.54 2.48 10.92
CA LEU A 65 8.92 2.67 12.31
C LEU A 65 10.31 2.07 12.56
N ASP A 66 11.06 2.77 13.42
CA ASP A 66 12.19 2.18 14.12
C ASP A 66 11.67 1.23 15.20
N MET A 67 12.10 -0.03 15.17
CA MET A 67 11.56 -1.08 16.06
C MET A 67 11.93 -0.88 17.54
N GLU A 68 13.02 -0.18 17.82
CA GLU A 68 13.55 -0.01 19.17
C GLU A 68 12.89 1.17 19.86
N THR A 69 12.83 2.31 19.16
CA THR A 69 12.26 3.55 19.68
C THR A 69 10.76 3.68 19.41
N ARG A 70 10.19 2.85 18.52
CA ARG A 70 8.82 2.93 18.00
C ARG A 70 8.48 4.28 17.36
N LYS A 71 9.49 5.04 16.93
CA LYS A 71 9.29 6.35 16.31
C LYS A 71 9.22 6.24 14.78
N PRO A 72 8.41 7.08 14.11
CA PRO A 72 8.45 7.20 12.66
C PRO A 72 9.84 7.59 12.17
N ILE A 73 10.34 6.87 11.17
CA ILE A 73 11.58 7.17 10.49
C ILE A 73 11.33 7.38 9.00
N ARG A 74 12.23 8.10 8.34
CA ARG A 74 12.17 8.28 6.88
C ARG A 74 12.15 6.93 6.18
N VAL A 75 11.27 6.78 5.20
CA VAL A 75 11.24 5.62 4.28
C VAL A 75 12.62 5.55 3.62
N PRO A 76 13.40 4.47 3.80
CA PRO A 76 14.78 4.45 3.36
C PRO A 76 14.88 4.39 1.83
N ASP A 77 15.99 4.91 1.29
CA ASP A 77 16.11 5.14 -0.16
C ASP A 77 15.99 3.85 -0.99
N ARG A 78 16.44 2.71 -0.44
CA ARG A 78 16.27 1.41 -1.07
C ARG A 78 14.80 1.08 -1.31
N GLU A 79 13.95 1.23 -0.29
CA GLU A 79 12.51 1.00 -0.39
C GLU A 79 11.85 2.01 -1.32
N ARG A 80 12.28 3.28 -1.30
CA ARG A 80 11.80 4.29 -2.26
C ARG A 80 12.09 3.88 -3.69
N SER A 81 13.32 3.46 -3.98
CA SER A 81 13.73 3.02 -5.32
C SER A 81 13.01 1.74 -5.76
N LEU A 82 12.78 0.79 -4.86
CA LEU A 82 12.04 -0.45 -5.16
C LEU A 82 10.57 -0.18 -5.48
N LEU A 83 9.97 0.81 -4.84
CA LEU A 83 8.55 1.13 -4.97
C LEU A 83 8.26 2.17 -6.05
N ALA A 84 9.25 2.97 -6.46
CA ALA A 84 9.10 4.00 -7.48
C ALA A 84 8.49 3.50 -8.81
N PRO A 85 8.81 2.30 -9.34
CA PRO A 85 8.20 1.80 -10.58
C PRO A 85 6.69 1.53 -10.47
N TYR A 86 6.17 1.38 -9.26
CA TYR A 86 4.75 1.12 -8.99
C TYR A 86 3.98 2.38 -8.59
N LEU A 87 4.64 3.55 -8.63
CA LEU A 87 4.00 4.83 -8.37
C LEU A 87 3.07 5.16 -9.53
N ILE A 88 1.77 5.27 -9.24
CA ILE A 88 0.81 5.76 -10.22
C ILE A 88 0.94 7.27 -10.34
N ALA A 89 0.82 7.80 -11.56
CA ALA A 89 0.65 9.24 -11.74
C ALA A 89 -0.66 9.63 -11.05
N ASP A 90 -0.65 10.73 -10.29
CA ASP A 90 -1.82 11.24 -9.58
C ASP A 90 -3.02 11.23 -10.53
N ALA A 91 -4.02 10.40 -10.22
CA ALA A 91 -5.30 10.45 -10.89
C ALA A 91 -6.00 11.72 -10.39
N GLU A 92 -5.95 12.76 -11.22
CA GLU A 92 -6.66 14.03 -11.04
C GLU A 92 -8.17 13.83 -10.94
#